data_AF-A0A165I7K8-F1
#
_entry.id   AF-A0A165I7K8-F1
#
_cell.length_a   1.000
_cell.length_b   1.000
_cell.length_c   1.000
_cell.angle_alpha   90.00
_cell.angle_beta   90.00
_cell.angle_gamma   90.00
#
_symmetry.space_group_name_H-M   'P 1'
#
loop_
_entity.id
_entity.type
_entity.pdbx_description
1 polymer ?
#
loop_
_entity_poly.entity_id
_entity_poly.type
_entity_poly.pdbx_seq_one_letter_code
_entity_poly.pdbx_strand_id
1 'polypeptide(L)'
;MPTDDRVALAGGPKREVFGMSDSDVHPRPETARCGFAWCTTLHGSTVHPDDEAHRSAGIAFAARVRGVDEKGRGRDVDVEVGVLRRPDDADDWIVIEVAGGGLALSLSGAAELRRILTEDPGIGRALSS
;
A
#
# COMPACT_ATOMS: atom_id res chain seq x y z
N MET A 1 -19.83 -31.45 52.75
CA MET A 1 -20.77 -32.58 52.68
C MET A 1 -21.50 -32.49 51.34
N PRO A 2 -21.29 -33.45 50.42
CA PRO A 2 -21.87 -33.48 49.09
C PRO A 2 -23.18 -34.28 49.10
N THR A 3 -24.10 -33.99 48.19
CA THR A 3 -25.10 -34.98 47.73
C THR A 3 -25.40 -34.70 46.26
N ASP A 4 -24.90 -35.62 45.46
CA ASP A 4 -25.19 -35.82 44.04
C ASP A 4 -26.23 -36.95 44.01
N ASP A 5 -27.42 -36.71 43.47
CA ASP A 5 -28.40 -37.76 43.17
C ASP A 5 -28.90 -37.57 41.74
N ARG A 6 -28.49 -38.51 40.89
CA ARG A 6 -28.88 -38.66 39.49
C ARG A 6 -30.21 -39.40 39.40
N VAL A 7 -31.12 -38.92 38.54
CA VAL A 7 -32.13 -39.77 37.89
C VAL A 7 -32.12 -39.47 36.39
N ALA A 8 -31.92 -40.53 35.61
CA ALA A 8 -31.94 -40.54 34.15
C ALA A 8 -33.08 -41.44 33.66
N LEU A 9 -33.94 -40.94 32.75
CA LEU A 9 -34.76 -41.70 31.78
C LEU A 9 -35.00 -40.75 30.59
N ALA A 10 -34.25 -40.84 29.49
CA ALA A 10 -34.40 -41.76 28.35
C ALA A 10 -35.57 -41.39 27.39
N GLY A 11 -35.23 -40.97 26.16
CA GLY A 11 -36.07 -41.19 24.97
C GLY A 11 -36.33 -39.98 24.05
N GLY A 12 -35.42 -39.72 23.10
CA GLY A 12 -35.69 -38.88 21.92
C GLY A 12 -34.63 -39.12 20.83
N PRO A 13 -34.99 -39.40 19.56
CA PRO A 13 -34.04 -39.95 18.59
C PRO A 13 -33.26 -38.89 17.81
N LYS A 14 -32.00 -39.26 17.51
CA LYS A 14 -31.15 -38.86 16.36
C LYS A 14 -31.14 -37.37 15.98
N ARG A 15 -30.00 -36.73 16.24
CA ARG A 15 -29.13 -36.21 15.17
C ARG A 15 -27.74 -35.93 15.74
N GLU A 16 -26.80 -36.80 15.41
CA GLU A 16 -25.41 -36.41 15.25
C GLU A 16 -25.40 -35.26 14.23
N VAL A 17 -25.06 -34.05 14.68
CA VAL A 17 -24.62 -33.02 13.75
C VAL A 17 -23.15 -33.34 13.48
N PHE A 18 -22.98 -34.28 12.54
CA PHE A 18 -21.79 -34.41 11.73
C PHE A 18 -21.31 -33.01 11.31
N GLY A 19 -20.00 -32.83 11.28
CA GLY A 19 -19.36 -31.56 10.97
C GLY A 19 -20.02 -30.82 9.81
N MET A 20 -20.46 -29.60 10.10
CA MET A 20 -20.32 -28.49 9.16
C MET A 20 -18.85 -28.08 9.29
N SER A 21 -17.91 -28.79 8.64
CA SER A 21 -17.44 -28.50 7.28
C SER A 21 -17.36 -27.00 7.04
N ASP A 22 -16.14 -26.49 6.89
CA ASP A 22 -15.79 -25.12 6.43
C ASP A 22 -16.40 -24.74 5.05
N SER A 23 -17.41 -25.47 4.59
CA SER A 23 -17.93 -25.47 3.23
C SER A 23 -19.30 -24.80 3.09
N ASP A 24 -19.94 -24.37 4.18
CA ASP A 24 -21.22 -23.65 4.14
C ASP A 24 -21.09 -22.16 4.50
N VAL A 25 -19.89 -21.59 4.31
CA VAL A 25 -19.78 -20.15 4.08
C VAL A 25 -20.25 -19.93 2.65
N HIS A 26 -21.48 -19.44 2.49
CA HIS A 26 -21.90 -18.82 1.24
C HIS A 26 -20.73 -17.97 0.73
N PRO A 27 -20.21 -18.19 -0.49
CA PRO A 27 -19.13 -17.37 -1.01
C PRO A 27 -19.66 -15.95 -1.05
N ARG A 28 -19.29 -15.16 -0.03
CA ARG A 28 -19.49 -13.71 -0.06
C ARG A 28 -18.79 -13.26 -1.33
N PRO A 29 -19.47 -12.42 -2.14
CA PRO A 29 -18.90 -11.96 -3.38
C PRO A 29 -17.54 -11.37 -3.04
N GLU A 30 -16.57 -11.89 -3.77
CA GLU A 30 -15.15 -11.60 -3.73
C GLU A 30 -14.87 -10.20 -3.19
N THR A 31 -13.97 -10.10 -2.21
CA THR A 31 -13.18 -8.91 -1.91
C THR A 31 -13.04 -8.05 -3.16
N ALA A 32 -13.84 -6.99 -3.27
CA ALA A 32 -13.91 -6.20 -4.47
C ALA A 32 -12.51 -5.61 -4.69
N ARG A 33 -11.82 -6.10 -5.72
CA ARG A 33 -10.51 -5.58 -6.11
C ARG A 33 -10.67 -4.09 -6.37
N CYS A 34 -9.75 -3.29 -5.84
CA CYS A 34 -9.73 -1.85 -6.09
C CYS A 34 -9.72 -1.60 -7.61
N GLY A 35 -10.50 -0.61 -8.08
CA GLY A 35 -10.60 -0.27 -9.50
C GLY A 35 -9.31 0.25 -10.14
N PHE A 36 -8.26 0.49 -9.33
CA PHE A 36 -6.94 0.92 -9.77
C PHE A 36 -5.97 -0.28 -9.80
N ALA A 37 -5.39 -0.56 -10.96
CA ALA A 37 -4.52 -1.73 -11.19
C ALA A 37 -3.22 -1.76 -10.36
N TRP A 38 -2.90 -0.70 -9.62
CA TRP A 38 -1.67 -0.57 -8.82
C TRP A 38 -1.87 -0.73 -7.31
N CYS A 39 -3.12 -0.88 -6.85
CA CYS A 39 -3.41 -1.14 -5.43
C CYS A 39 -3.08 -2.60 -5.11
N THR A 40 -2.04 -2.84 -4.28
CA THR A 40 -1.58 -4.17 -3.89
C THR A 40 -2.03 -4.59 -2.49
N THR A 41 -2.67 -3.70 -1.73
CA THR A 41 -3.13 -3.97 -0.36
C THR A 41 -4.44 -4.78 -0.38
N LEU A 42 -4.46 -5.90 0.35
CA LEU A 42 -5.68 -6.70 0.52
C LEU A 42 -6.67 -5.91 1.39
N HIS A 43 -7.88 -5.64 0.91
CA HIS A 43 -8.92 -5.03 1.75
C HIS A 43 -9.31 -6.01 2.87
N GLY A 44 -8.74 -5.81 4.06
CA GLY A 44 -9.25 -6.40 5.28
C GLY A 44 -10.62 -5.81 5.59
N SER A 45 -11.51 -6.60 6.19
CA SER A 45 -12.83 -6.15 6.68
C SER A 45 -12.77 -5.05 7.75
N THR A 46 -11.56 -4.58 8.09
CA THR A 46 -11.28 -3.51 9.04
C THR A 46 -10.27 -2.59 8.37
N VAL A 47 -10.67 -1.37 8.03
CA VAL A 47 -9.80 -0.33 7.49
C VAL A 47 -8.89 0.14 8.63
N HIS A 48 -7.57 -0.05 8.50
CA HIS A 48 -6.60 0.59 9.38
C HIS A 48 -6.39 2.04 8.92
N PRO A 49 -6.18 3.03 9.81
CA PRO A 49 -5.84 4.40 9.40
C PRO A 49 -4.61 4.50 8.47
N ASP A 50 -3.71 3.52 8.54
CA ASP A 50 -2.56 3.40 7.64
C ASP A 50 -2.91 2.75 6.28
N ASP A 51 -4.07 2.09 6.16
CA ASP A 51 -4.60 1.56 4.89
C ASP A 51 -5.21 2.66 4.02
N GLU A 52 -5.47 3.84 4.59
CA GLU A 52 -6.04 4.97 3.86
C GLU A 52 -4.98 5.79 3.08
N ALA A 53 -3.70 5.52 3.30
CA ALA A 53 -2.60 6.02 2.48
C ALA A 53 -2.31 5.03 1.35
N HIS A 54 -2.85 5.30 0.16
CA HIS A 54 -2.62 4.47 -1.01
C HIS A 54 -1.27 4.85 -1.64
N ARG A 55 -0.25 4.02 -1.40
CA ARG A 55 1.07 4.14 -2.02
C ARG A 55 1.23 3.06 -3.10
N SER A 56 1.73 3.43 -4.27
CA SER A 56 2.15 2.44 -5.26
C SER A 56 3.42 1.71 -4.82
N ALA A 57 3.73 0.57 -5.45
CA ALA A 57 4.96 -0.17 -5.17
C ALA A 57 6.26 0.60 -5.49
N GLY A 58 6.16 1.74 -6.19
CA GLY A 58 7.30 2.60 -6.56
C GLY A 58 8.29 1.95 -7.52
N ILE A 59 9.28 2.72 -7.95
CA ILE A 59 10.48 2.27 -8.66
C ILE A 59 11.68 2.79 -7.87
N ALA A 60 12.49 1.88 -7.36
CA ALA A 60 13.71 2.21 -6.63
C ALA A 60 14.93 2.16 -7.54
N PHE A 61 15.87 3.09 -7.34
CA PHE A 61 17.18 3.08 -7.98
C PHE A 61 18.25 3.67 -7.07
N ALA A 62 19.48 3.19 -7.18
CA ALA A 62 20.63 3.74 -6.46
C ALA A 62 21.10 5.03 -7.11
N ALA A 63 21.31 6.08 -6.32
CA ALA A 63 21.84 7.36 -6.79
C ALA A 63 22.81 8.00 -5.79
N ARG A 64 23.75 8.78 -6.30
CA ARG A 64 24.54 9.69 -5.48
C ARG A 64 23.81 11.01 -5.33
N VAL A 65 23.29 11.27 -4.13
CA VAL A 65 22.51 12.47 -3.83
C VAL A 65 23.30 13.42 -2.93
N ARG A 66 22.97 14.71 -3.00
CA ARG A 66 23.51 15.73 -2.12
C ARG A 66 22.39 16.71 -1.77
N GLY A 67 22.24 17.01 -0.49
CA GLY A 67 21.32 18.05 -0.04
C GLY A 67 21.71 19.42 -0.59
N VAL A 68 20.74 20.32 -0.74
CA VAL A 68 20.97 21.67 -1.32
C VAL A 68 22.04 22.45 -0.56
N ASP A 69 22.08 22.31 0.77
CA ASP A 69 23.04 22.99 1.64
C ASP A 69 24.33 22.19 1.88
N GLU A 70 24.39 20.93 1.43
CA GLU A 70 25.55 20.07 1.63
C GLU A 70 26.65 20.40 0.60
N LYS A 71 27.89 20.54 1.10
CA LYS A 71 29.09 20.65 0.26
C LYS A 71 29.71 19.27 0.02
N GLY A 72 30.45 19.12 -1.08
CA GLY A 72 31.25 17.91 -1.35
C GLY A 72 30.58 16.93 -2.32
N ARG A 73 30.97 15.66 -2.26
CA ARG A 73 30.67 14.66 -3.30
C ARG A 73 29.24 14.08 -3.23
N GLY A 74 28.51 14.33 -2.15
CA GLY A 74 27.23 13.66 -1.87
C GLY A 74 27.41 12.27 -1.26
N ARG A 75 26.30 11.56 -1.05
CA ARG A 75 26.22 10.20 -0.50
C ARG A 75 25.43 9.28 -1.42
N ASP A 76 25.80 8.02 -1.46
CA ASP A 76 25.07 6.99 -2.20
C ASP A 76 23.86 6.55 -1.37
N VAL A 77 22.65 6.61 -1.95
CA VAL A 77 21.39 6.20 -1.33
C VAL A 77 20.48 5.55 -2.36
N ASP A 78 19.49 4.80 -1.87
CA ASP A 78 18.36 4.38 -2.68
C ASP A 78 17.33 5.52 -2.75
N VAL A 79 16.90 5.83 -3.97
CA VAL A 79 15.84 6.77 -4.30
C VAL A 79 14.64 5.98 -4.75
N GLU A 80 13.45 6.27 -4.22
CA GLU A 80 12.21 5.66 -4.67
C GLU A 80 11.30 6.71 -5.31
N VAL A 81 10.72 6.36 -6.46
CA VAL A 81 9.71 7.18 -7.14
C VAL A 81 8.40 6.43 -7.20
N GLY A 82 7.32 7.03 -6.70
CA GLY A 82 6.02 6.36 -6.60
C GLY A 82 4.83 7.30 -6.75
N VAL A 83 3.63 6.74 -6.62
CA VAL A 83 2.37 7.48 -6.54
C VAL A 83 1.86 7.39 -5.11
N LEU A 84 1.42 8.51 -4.55
CA LEU A 84 0.84 8.61 -3.22
C LEU A 84 -0.53 9.30 -3.32
N ARG A 85 -1.51 8.75 -2.62
CA ARG A 85 -2.75 9.44 -2.31
C ARG A 85 -3.09 9.21 -0.84
N ARG A 86 -3.27 10.28 -0.08
CA ARG A 86 -3.73 10.25 1.31
C ARG A 86 -5.24 10.48 1.41
N PRO A 87 -5.86 10.28 2.58
CA PRO A 87 -7.31 10.35 2.73
C PRO A 87 -7.88 11.72 2.40
N ASP A 88 -7.16 12.76 2.81
CA ASP A 88 -7.56 14.16 2.61
C ASP A 88 -7.06 14.74 1.27
N ASP A 89 -6.34 13.95 0.47
CA ASP A 89 -5.86 14.40 -0.82
C ASP A 89 -7.00 14.36 -1.86
N ALA A 90 -7.25 15.52 -2.47
CA ALA A 90 -8.17 15.62 -3.61
C ALA A 90 -7.61 14.88 -4.85
N ASP A 91 -6.28 14.86 -5.00
CA ASP A 91 -5.56 14.37 -6.18
C ASP A 91 -4.44 13.42 -5.81
N ASP A 92 -3.98 12.64 -6.78
CA ASP A 92 -2.79 11.80 -6.61
C ASP A 92 -1.50 12.64 -6.73
N TRP A 93 -0.45 12.19 -6.07
CA TRP A 93 0.85 12.85 -6.05
C TRP A 93 1.95 11.91 -6.55
N ILE A 94 2.93 12.46 -7.26
CA ILE A 94 4.19 11.76 -7.53
C ILE A 94 5.15 12.07 -6.40
N VAL A 95 5.65 11.04 -5.74
CA VAL A 95 6.63 11.16 -4.65
C VAL A 95 8.00 10.71 -5.12
N ILE A 96 9.02 11.48 -4.76
CA ILE A 96 10.45 11.14 -4.92
C ILE A 96 11.04 11.15 -3.52
N GLU A 97 11.40 9.98 -3.01
CA GLU A 97 11.83 9.80 -1.63
C GLU A 97 13.29 9.37 -1.54
N VAL A 98 14.00 9.90 -0.55
CA VAL A 98 15.36 9.51 -0.18
C VAL A 98 15.46 9.37 1.34
N ALA A 99 16.46 8.65 1.82
CA ALA A 99 16.72 8.60 3.26
C ALA A 99 16.95 10.03 3.81
N GLY A 100 16.04 10.49 4.69
CA GLY A 100 16.09 11.80 5.33
C GLY A 100 15.35 12.93 4.64
N GLY A 101 14.56 12.66 3.59
CA GLY A 101 13.70 13.68 2.97
C GLY A 101 13.01 13.21 1.69
N GLY A 102 12.09 14.01 1.18
CA GLY A 102 11.40 13.69 -0.06
C GLY A 102 10.69 14.89 -0.65
N LEU A 103 10.22 14.72 -1.88
CA LEU A 103 9.43 15.70 -2.60
C LEU A 103 8.16 15.03 -3.10
N ALA A 104 7.01 15.64 -2.82
CA ALA A 104 5.74 15.28 -3.42
C ALA A 104 5.36 16.36 -4.45
N LEU A 105 4.98 15.94 -5.64
CA LEU A 105 4.56 16.78 -6.75
C LEU A 105 3.12 16.45 -7.11
N SER A 106 2.31 17.49 -7.35
CA SER A 106 1.04 17.30 -8.04
C SER A 106 1.30 16.68 -9.42
N LEU A 107 0.30 16.01 -10.01
CA LEU A 107 0.45 15.41 -11.34
C LEU A 107 0.86 16.43 -12.42
N SER A 108 0.35 17.67 -12.34
CA SER A 108 0.74 18.75 -13.26
C SER A 108 2.18 19.19 -13.05
N GLY A 109 2.65 19.29 -11.80
CA GLY A 109 4.04 19.58 -11.48
C GLY A 109 4.99 18.47 -11.95
N ALA A 110 4.61 17.20 -11.77
CA ALA A 110 5.38 16.05 -12.26
C ALA A 110 5.42 15.99 -13.79
N ALA A 111 4.32 16.32 -14.47
CA ALA A 111 4.28 16.43 -15.92
C ALA A 111 5.24 17.52 -16.43
N GLU A 112 5.30 18.66 -15.74
CA GLU A 112 6.22 19.75 -16.06
C GLU A 112 7.68 19.36 -15.79
N LEU A 113 7.97 18.68 -14.67
CA LEU A 113 9.30 18.14 -14.41
C LEU A 113 9.75 17.18 -15.52
N ARG A 114 8.87 16.26 -15.94
CA ARG A 114 9.16 15.35 -17.07
C ARG A 114 9.47 16.14 -18.35
N ARG A 115 8.67 17.16 -18.63
CA ARG A 115 8.85 18.03 -19.80
C ARG A 115 10.23 18.70 -19.76
N ILE A 116 10.59 19.32 -18.65
CA ILE A 116 11.89 19.98 -18.46
C ILE A 116 13.06 18.99 -18.63
N LEU A 117 12.99 17.82 -17.99
CA LEU A 117 14.03 16.80 -18.09
C LEU A 117 14.24 16.27 -19.52
N THR A 118 13.19 16.31 -20.35
CA THR A 118 13.20 15.76 -21.71
C THR A 118 13.51 16.81 -22.78
N GLU A 119 12.98 18.02 -22.61
CA GLU A 119 12.97 19.06 -23.65
C GLU A 119 13.99 20.17 -23.43
N ASP A 120 14.48 20.38 -22.19
CA ASP A 120 15.47 21.42 -21.94
C ASP A 120 16.83 21.05 -22.56
N PRO A 121 17.40 21.86 -23.48
CA PRO A 121 18.66 21.51 -24.15
C PRO A 121 19.88 21.51 -23.23
N GLY A 122 19.83 22.23 -22.10
CA GLY A 122 20.90 22.24 -21.10
C GLY A 122 20.92 20.93 -20.33
N ILE A 123 19.76 20.53 -19.81
CA ILE A 123 19.58 19.28 -19.07
C ILE A 123 19.77 18.07 -19.97
N GLY A 124 19.19 18.07 -21.19
CA GLY A 124 19.34 16.97 -22.13
C GLY A 124 20.81 16.69 -22.48
N ARG A 125 21.62 17.74 -22.63
CA ARG A 125 23.08 17.60 -22.81
C ARG A 125 23.76 17.00 -21.58
N ALA A 126 23.37 17.41 -20.37
CA ALA A 126 23.93 16.87 -19.13
C ALA A 126 23.53 15.41 -18.86
N LEU A 127 22.35 14.96 -19.31
CA LEU A 127 21.90 13.58 -19.17
C LEU A 127 22.48 12.64 -20.23
N SER A 128 23.03 13.19 -21.32
CA SER A 128 23.62 12.42 -22.43
C SER A 128 25.15 12.34 -22.38
N SER A 129 25.80 13.02 -21.43
CA SER A 129 27.26 13.09 -21.27
C SER A 129 27.78 12.02 -20.31
#